data_AF-A0A8T4SV43-F1
#
_entry.id   AF-A0A8T4SV43-F1
#
_cell.length_a   1.000
_cell.length_b   1.000
_cell.length_c   1.000
_cell.angle_alpha   90.00
_cell.angle_beta   90.00
_cell.angle_gamma   90.00
#
_symmetry.space_group_name_H-M   'P 1'
#
loop_
_entity.id
_entity.type
_entity.pdbx_description
1 polymer ?
#
loop_
_entity_poly.entity_id
_entity_poly.type
_entity_poly.pdbx_seq_one_letter_code
_entity_poly.pdbx_strand_id
1 'polypeptide(L)'
;MDFFSELISWTEEHKPSKQLLAKKKLQLCKKYKRREIPTDVEIYLNTPKGQVGAVRQYLQTKPTRTGSGVAVVATMSKPGICPHGSCTYCPGGLNSYYGDVPKSYTGKEPSTMRGIRNDYDPYRIVFNRLEQYIVLGQNPDKVDQIIMGGTFPAFPKKYQEDFVRLSFKAYNDFSRVFFPRGKFDLEAFKQFFELPSPVGNPEREARITKKILALKDKQAHALEEEEVLNEQVAIRCIGLTIETKPDWGFASHGLEFLKLGCTRVELGIQTVYDEILKCTNRGHTLADSKKSIADLRDLGFKINFHMMPGLPGPSGKRIDRERDIACMREIFSNPEFRPDMLKIYPCMVMPGTPLEKQFRKGAFVPLSTEEAADIIVESKKYVPEYCRIMRVQRDIPTYATTAGVNRTNLRQYVTELAKKRSVKCRCIRCREIKQGVVKGKPSINVQEYEASGGKEFFISIEASDKLLGFVRLRFPPRSLHPAITLKSALIRELHVYGMAVAIGASEEEKSQHKGYGKKLMAEAERIARVNGKDKMVVISGVGVRAYYRKLGYAREGPYMVKSLK
;
A
#
# COMPACT_ATOMS: atom_id res chain seq x y z
N MET A 1 38.88 -4.63 -22.54
CA MET A 1 37.56 -4.88 -21.91
C MET A 1 37.18 -3.62 -21.14
N ASP A 2 35.96 -3.13 -21.24
CA ASP A 2 35.51 -1.99 -20.43
C ASP A 2 35.09 -2.47 -19.02
N PHE A 3 34.88 -1.51 -18.10
CA PHE A 3 34.49 -1.79 -16.71
C PHE A 3 33.29 -2.75 -16.60
N PHE A 4 32.25 -2.53 -17.40
CA PHE A 4 31.01 -3.28 -17.29
C PHE A 4 31.18 -4.68 -17.86
N SER A 5 31.79 -4.79 -19.04
CA SER A 5 32.07 -6.06 -19.71
C SER A 5 32.90 -7.01 -18.81
N GLU A 6 33.92 -6.50 -18.11
CA GLU A 6 34.70 -7.30 -17.16
C GLU A 6 33.89 -7.69 -15.92
N LEU A 7 33.11 -6.77 -15.36
CA LEU A 7 32.30 -7.05 -14.18
C LEU A 7 31.18 -8.07 -14.47
N ILE A 8 30.54 -7.97 -15.64
CA ILE A 8 29.45 -8.85 -16.04
C ILE A 8 29.98 -10.27 -16.29
N SER A 9 31.05 -10.40 -17.08
CA SER A 9 31.68 -11.70 -17.34
C SER A 9 32.11 -12.37 -16.03
N TRP A 10 32.73 -11.61 -15.13
CA TRP A 10 33.10 -12.10 -13.80
C TRP A 10 31.90 -12.53 -12.96
N THR A 11 30.79 -11.77 -13.02
CA THR A 11 29.55 -12.09 -12.29
C THR A 11 28.90 -13.37 -12.80
N GLU A 12 28.87 -13.56 -14.12
CA GLU A 12 28.36 -14.76 -14.78
C GLU A 12 29.15 -16.01 -14.37
N GLU A 13 30.48 -15.91 -14.38
CA GLU A 13 31.38 -17.00 -14.03
C GLU A 13 31.33 -17.34 -12.53
N HIS A 14 31.42 -16.34 -11.66
CA HIS A 14 31.65 -16.55 -10.22
C HIS A 14 30.38 -16.62 -9.37
N LYS A 15 29.20 -16.31 -9.95
CA LYS A 15 27.89 -16.42 -9.28
C LYS A 15 27.88 -15.80 -7.85
N PRO A 16 28.29 -14.54 -7.70
CA PRO A 16 28.72 -13.98 -6.43
C PRO A 16 27.57 -13.68 -5.46
N SER A 17 27.88 -13.69 -4.15
CA SER A 17 27.02 -13.04 -3.16
C SER A 17 27.03 -11.51 -3.33
N LYS A 18 26.03 -10.79 -2.78
CA LYS A 18 25.98 -9.31 -2.84
C LYS A 18 27.21 -8.64 -2.24
N GLN A 19 27.75 -9.20 -1.15
CA GLN A 19 28.98 -8.69 -0.53
C GLN A 19 30.19 -8.87 -1.45
N LEU A 20 30.29 -10.04 -2.09
CA LEU A 20 31.39 -10.33 -3.00
C LEU A 20 31.32 -9.47 -4.27
N LEU A 21 30.10 -9.27 -4.81
CA LEU A 21 29.87 -8.36 -5.93
C LEU A 21 30.26 -6.92 -5.57
N ALA A 22 29.90 -6.43 -4.38
CA ALA A 22 30.28 -5.09 -3.92
C ALA A 22 31.81 -4.92 -3.82
N LYS A 23 32.52 -5.93 -3.32
CA LYS A 23 33.99 -5.95 -3.29
C LYS A 23 34.58 -5.89 -4.72
N LYS A 24 34.04 -6.69 -5.65
CA LYS A 24 34.50 -6.68 -7.05
C LYS A 24 34.28 -5.32 -7.71
N LYS A 25 33.13 -4.69 -7.50
CA LYS A 25 32.86 -3.32 -7.99
C LYS A 25 33.93 -2.33 -7.53
N LEU A 26 34.25 -2.33 -6.24
CA LEU A 26 35.28 -1.46 -5.66
C LEU A 26 36.65 -1.71 -6.31
N GLN A 27 37.03 -2.97 -6.49
CA GLN A 27 38.28 -3.35 -7.14
C GLN A 27 38.34 -2.80 -8.58
N LEU A 28 37.28 -2.99 -9.36
CA LEU A 28 37.22 -2.51 -10.74
C LEU A 28 37.12 -0.98 -10.82
N CYS A 29 36.48 -0.31 -9.85
CA CYS A 29 36.42 1.16 -9.83
C CYS A 29 37.82 1.75 -9.68
N LYS A 30 38.66 1.14 -8.83
CA LYS A 30 40.08 1.49 -8.71
C LYS A 30 40.84 1.23 -10.02
N LYS A 31 40.67 0.03 -10.61
CA LYS A 31 41.33 -0.36 -11.88
C LYS A 31 41.02 0.62 -13.03
N TYR A 32 39.75 0.98 -13.19
CA TYR A 32 39.26 1.83 -14.28
C TYR A 32 39.15 3.31 -13.90
N LYS A 33 39.70 3.71 -12.73
CA LYS A 33 39.68 5.10 -12.22
C LYS A 33 38.28 5.76 -12.22
N ARG A 34 37.22 4.98 -11.96
CA ARG A 34 35.86 5.53 -11.85
C ARG A 34 35.67 6.21 -10.50
N ARG A 35 35.13 7.42 -10.52
CA ARG A 35 34.82 8.22 -9.31
C ARG A 35 33.66 7.64 -8.51
N GLU A 36 32.70 7.01 -9.20
CA GLU A 36 31.48 6.48 -8.59
C GLU A 36 31.37 4.97 -8.80
N ILE A 37 30.90 4.29 -7.75
CA ILE A 37 30.63 2.85 -7.79
C ILE A 37 29.28 2.64 -8.48
N PRO A 38 29.23 1.91 -9.60
CA PRO A 38 27.98 1.72 -10.30
C PRO A 38 27.02 0.87 -9.48
N THR A 39 25.77 1.31 -9.46
CA THR A 39 24.63 0.59 -8.90
C THR A 39 24.43 -0.75 -9.63
N ASP A 40 23.76 -1.71 -8.99
CA ASP A 40 23.43 -2.99 -9.65
C ASP A 40 22.59 -2.77 -10.92
N VAL A 41 21.78 -1.72 -10.89
CA VAL A 41 20.97 -1.21 -11.99
C VAL A 41 21.81 -0.79 -13.18
N GLU A 42 22.83 0.05 -12.96
CA GLU A 42 23.70 0.51 -14.05
C GLU A 42 24.42 -0.68 -14.67
N ILE A 43 24.82 -1.67 -13.87
CA ILE A 43 25.45 -2.89 -14.40
C ILE A 43 24.45 -3.71 -15.23
N TYR A 44 23.21 -3.83 -14.74
CA TYR A 44 22.12 -4.50 -15.46
C TYR A 44 21.81 -3.79 -16.80
N LEU A 45 21.76 -2.46 -16.80
CA LEU A 45 21.53 -1.65 -18.01
C LEU A 45 22.70 -1.71 -19.00
N ASN A 46 23.92 -1.99 -18.54
CA ASN A 46 25.07 -2.22 -19.40
C ASN A 46 25.29 -3.71 -19.74
N THR A 47 24.39 -4.61 -19.35
CA THR A 47 24.50 -6.05 -19.66
C THR A 47 24.12 -6.37 -21.10
N PRO A 48 24.98 -7.07 -21.88
CA PRO A 48 24.65 -7.57 -23.21
C PRO A 48 23.47 -8.56 -23.19
N LYS A 49 22.61 -8.52 -24.21
CA LYS A 49 21.35 -9.29 -24.28
C LYS A 49 21.53 -10.79 -23.97
N GLY A 50 22.61 -11.41 -24.47
CA GLY A 50 22.91 -12.82 -24.24
C GLY A 50 23.23 -13.18 -22.79
N GLN A 51 23.76 -12.25 -22.01
CA GLN A 51 24.23 -12.49 -20.63
C GLN A 51 23.20 -12.08 -19.57
N VAL A 52 22.16 -11.32 -19.94
CA VAL A 52 21.12 -10.84 -19.01
C VAL A 52 20.54 -11.99 -18.17
N GLY A 53 20.23 -13.12 -18.80
CA GLY A 53 19.67 -14.29 -18.11
C GLY A 53 20.57 -14.82 -16.99
N ALA A 54 21.89 -14.87 -17.24
CA ALA A 54 22.86 -15.42 -16.31
C ALA A 54 23.11 -14.49 -15.10
N VAL A 55 23.18 -13.17 -15.33
CA VAL A 55 23.56 -12.22 -14.26
C VAL A 55 22.38 -11.60 -13.52
N ARG A 56 21.14 -11.66 -14.06
CA ARG A 56 19.95 -10.98 -13.51
C ARG A 56 19.76 -11.23 -12.02
N GLN A 57 19.84 -12.49 -11.57
CA GLN A 57 19.62 -12.83 -10.15
C GLN A 57 20.62 -12.18 -9.18
N TYR A 58 21.84 -11.90 -9.63
CA TYR A 58 22.90 -11.28 -8.82
C TYR A 58 22.80 -9.76 -8.82
N LEU A 59 22.24 -9.17 -9.89
CA LEU A 59 22.06 -7.73 -10.07
C LEU A 59 20.68 -7.22 -9.61
N GLN A 60 19.73 -8.10 -9.31
CA GLN A 60 18.46 -7.68 -8.71
C GLN A 60 18.71 -7.05 -7.34
N THR A 61 18.43 -5.76 -7.18
CA THR A 61 18.25 -5.19 -5.84
C THR A 61 16.93 -5.73 -5.28
N LYS A 62 17.02 -6.56 -4.23
CA LYS A 62 15.83 -7.10 -3.55
C LYS A 62 14.87 -5.95 -3.25
N PRO A 63 13.55 -6.10 -3.46
CA PRO A 63 12.60 -5.07 -3.10
C PRO A 63 12.77 -4.74 -1.62
N THR A 64 13.22 -3.53 -1.32
CA THR A 64 13.65 -3.14 0.02
C THR A 64 12.48 -3.08 1.02
N ARG A 65 11.23 -3.36 0.61
CA ARG A 65 10.04 -3.17 1.46
C ARG A 65 8.87 -4.16 1.27
N THR A 66 8.93 -5.15 0.37
CA THR A 66 7.75 -6.02 0.11
C THR A 66 8.13 -7.50 0.05
N GLY A 67 8.01 -8.21 1.19
CA GLY A 67 8.12 -9.67 1.24
C GLY A 67 7.02 -10.41 0.47
N SER A 68 5.93 -9.72 0.12
CA SER A 68 4.77 -10.28 -0.60
C SER A 68 4.92 -10.38 -2.12
N GLY A 69 5.98 -9.80 -2.71
CA GLY A 69 6.12 -9.72 -4.17
C GLY A 69 5.08 -8.83 -4.86
N VAL A 70 4.48 -7.87 -4.13
CA VAL A 70 3.53 -6.88 -4.67
C VAL A 70 4.18 -5.51 -4.69
N ALA A 71 4.22 -4.86 -5.84
CA ALA A 71 4.72 -3.49 -6.00
C ALA A 71 3.66 -2.47 -5.57
N VAL A 72 4.06 -1.43 -4.85
CA VAL A 72 3.15 -0.35 -4.40
C VAL A 72 3.30 0.87 -5.30
N VAL A 73 2.25 1.20 -6.04
CA VAL A 73 2.20 2.38 -6.92
C VAL A 73 1.36 3.45 -6.25
N ALA A 74 2.02 4.37 -5.56
CA ALA A 74 1.36 5.45 -4.85
C ALA A 74 1.20 6.65 -5.80
N THR A 75 -0.05 6.99 -6.13
CA THR A 75 -0.45 8.08 -7.03
C THR A 75 -1.05 9.24 -6.24
N MET A 76 -0.69 10.47 -6.56
CA MET A 76 -1.26 11.68 -5.94
C MET A 76 -2.33 12.27 -6.85
N SER A 77 -3.50 12.55 -6.28
CA SER A 77 -4.49 13.43 -6.92
C SER A 77 -3.99 14.87 -6.94
N LYS A 78 -4.56 15.70 -7.83
CA LYS A 78 -4.30 17.15 -7.84
C LYS A 78 -4.57 17.78 -6.46
N PRO A 79 -3.89 18.88 -6.11
CA PRO A 79 -4.25 19.67 -4.95
C PRO A 79 -5.73 20.06 -4.99
N GLY A 80 -6.44 19.82 -3.89
CA GLY A 80 -7.86 20.09 -3.76
C GLY A 80 -8.19 20.77 -2.44
N ILE A 81 -9.41 21.29 -2.35
CA ILE A 81 -9.94 21.95 -1.15
C ILE A 81 -10.78 20.94 -0.36
N CYS A 82 -10.63 20.94 0.96
CA CYS A 82 -11.59 20.32 1.85
C CYS A 82 -12.77 21.29 2.06
N PRO A 83 -14.03 20.89 1.77
CA PRO A 83 -15.21 21.73 1.96
C PRO A 83 -15.36 22.35 3.35
N HIS A 84 -14.93 21.66 4.41
CA HIS A 84 -14.96 22.16 5.79
C HIS A 84 -13.79 23.10 6.16
N GLY A 85 -12.94 23.46 5.20
CA GLY A 85 -11.72 24.22 5.43
C GLY A 85 -10.53 23.34 5.85
N SER A 86 -9.61 23.89 6.64
CA SER A 86 -8.39 23.21 7.06
C SER A 86 -8.48 22.74 8.51
N CYS A 87 -8.04 21.51 8.77
CA CYS A 87 -7.88 21.00 10.13
C CYS A 87 -6.67 21.69 10.82
N THR A 88 -6.71 21.78 12.15
CA THR A 88 -5.74 22.50 12.98
C THR A 88 -4.28 22.10 12.73
N TYR A 89 -4.02 20.82 12.45
CA TYR A 89 -2.67 20.25 12.25
C TYR A 89 -2.36 19.86 10.79
N CYS A 90 -3.29 20.04 9.86
CA CYS A 90 -3.17 19.52 8.51
C CYS A 90 -2.29 20.45 7.65
N PRO A 91 -1.11 20.00 7.15
CA PRO A 91 -0.32 20.77 6.20
C PRO A 91 -0.91 20.71 4.79
N GLY A 92 -0.40 21.56 3.90
CA GLY A 92 -0.71 21.51 2.49
C GLY A 92 -2.10 22.04 2.11
N GLY A 93 -2.53 21.71 0.89
CA GLY A 93 -3.66 22.31 0.21
C GLY A 93 -3.28 23.51 -0.63
N LEU A 94 -4.26 24.07 -1.34
CA LEU A 94 -4.08 25.27 -2.16
C LEU A 94 -3.63 26.45 -1.28
N ASN A 95 -2.67 27.23 -1.80
CA ASN A 95 -2.11 28.43 -1.17
C ASN A 95 -1.57 28.16 0.26
N SER A 96 -1.08 26.96 0.53
CA SER A 96 -0.47 26.62 1.82
C SER A 96 0.95 27.17 1.93
N TYR A 97 1.56 27.08 3.12
CA TYR A 97 3.00 27.36 3.31
C TYR A 97 3.91 26.59 2.34
N TYR A 98 3.47 25.42 1.87
CA TYR A 98 4.20 24.55 0.95
C TYR A 98 3.86 24.78 -0.53
N GLY A 99 3.08 25.82 -0.84
CA GLY A 99 2.45 26.03 -2.14
C GLY A 99 1.27 25.08 -2.36
N ASP A 100 0.92 24.88 -3.62
CA ASP A 100 -0.20 24.04 -4.05
C ASP A 100 0.18 22.56 -4.03
N VAL A 101 -0.07 21.92 -2.88
CA VAL A 101 0.18 20.49 -2.69
C VAL A 101 -1.07 19.80 -2.15
N PRO A 102 -1.25 18.48 -2.35
CA PRO A 102 -2.38 17.76 -1.77
C PRO A 102 -2.48 17.94 -0.26
N LYS A 103 -3.70 17.97 0.26
CA LYS A 103 -3.95 18.09 1.71
C LYS A 103 -3.24 16.98 2.48
N SER A 104 -2.71 17.33 3.65
CA SER A 104 -1.87 16.47 4.52
C SER A 104 -0.44 16.21 4.06
N TYR A 105 0.02 16.82 2.96
CA TYR A 105 1.36 16.65 2.41
C TYR A 105 2.13 17.98 2.33
N THR A 106 3.46 17.89 2.25
CA THR A 106 4.39 19.05 2.24
C THR A 106 5.02 19.31 0.87
N GLY A 107 4.81 18.43 -0.11
CA GLY A 107 5.52 18.50 -1.39
C GLY A 107 6.91 17.90 -1.36
N LYS A 108 7.42 17.53 -0.17
CA LYS A 108 8.78 16.99 0.01
C LYS A 108 8.81 15.46 0.15
N GLU A 109 7.64 14.82 0.28
CA GLU A 109 7.56 13.36 0.31
C GLU A 109 7.84 12.78 -1.09
N PRO A 110 8.48 11.60 -1.20
CA PRO A 110 8.81 11.01 -2.50
C PRO A 110 7.63 10.80 -3.45
N SER A 111 6.45 10.51 -2.91
CA SER A 111 5.21 10.41 -3.70
C SER A 111 4.71 11.77 -4.15
N THR A 112 4.74 12.79 -3.29
CA THR A 112 4.29 14.14 -3.62
C THR A 112 5.21 14.79 -4.66
N MET A 113 6.54 14.68 -4.50
CA MET A 113 7.52 15.16 -5.49
C MET A 113 7.30 14.51 -6.87
N ARG A 114 6.95 13.22 -6.89
CA ARG A 114 6.59 12.52 -8.14
C ARG A 114 5.29 13.06 -8.73
N GLY A 115 4.30 13.35 -7.89
CA GLY A 115 3.06 14.00 -8.30
C GLY A 115 3.33 15.33 -8.98
N ILE A 116 4.10 16.22 -8.33
CA ILE A 116 4.49 17.54 -8.84
C ILE A 116 5.22 17.41 -10.18
N ARG A 117 6.26 16.57 -10.27
CA ARG A 117 7.04 16.38 -11.52
C ARG A 117 6.20 15.88 -12.70
N ASN A 118 5.09 15.20 -12.42
CA ASN A 118 4.20 14.65 -13.44
C ASN A 118 2.90 15.42 -13.56
N ASP A 119 2.82 16.65 -13.02
CA ASP A 119 1.63 17.52 -13.06
C ASP A 119 0.35 16.85 -12.53
N TYR A 120 0.52 15.95 -11.56
CA TYR A 120 -0.52 15.11 -11.00
C TYR A 120 -1.28 14.26 -12.03
N ASP A 121 -0.67 14.01 -13.20
CA ASP A 121 -1.20 13.14 -14.24
C ASP A 121 -1.00 11.67 -13.84
N PRO A 122 -2.07 10.90 -13.61
CA PRO A 122 -1.97 9.52 -13.16
C PRO A 122 -1.23 8.61 -14.15
N TYR A 123 -1.40 8.84 -15.46
CA TYR A 123 -0.74 8.04 -16.50
C TYR A 123 0.77 8.21 -16.42
N ARG A 124 1.24 9.46 -16.34
CA ARG A 124 2.67 9.78 -16.22
C ARG A 124 3.26 9.30 -14.89
N ILE A 125 2.53 9.48 -13.78
CA ILE A 125 2.96 8.99 -12.46
C ILE A 125 3.17 7.47 -12.47
N VAL A 126 2.22 6.72 -13.04
CA VAL A 126 2.30 5.26 -13.15
C VAL A 126 3.49 4.86 -14.01
N PHE A 127 3.63 5.42 -15.22
CA PHE A 127 4.77 5.15 -16.10
C PHE A 127 6.12 5.39 -15.39
N ASN A 128 6.26 6.55 -14.74
CA ASN A 128 7.47 6.89 -14.02
C ASN A 128 7.74 5.95 -12.81
N ARG A 129 6.68 5.43 -12.16
CA ARG A 129 6.83 4.47 -11.07
C ARG A 129 7.23 3.08 -11.55
N LEU A 130 6.67 2.62 -12.66
CA LEU A 130 7.01 1.34 -13.26
C LEU A 130 8.43 1.36 -13.83
N GLU A 131 8.82 2.42 -14.53
CA GLU A 131 10.20 2.66 -14.98
C GLU A 131 11.17 2.51 -13.81
N GLN A 132 10.92 3.23 -12.70
CA GLN A 132 11.76 3.16 -11.52
C GLN A 132 11.86 1.74 -10.95
N TYR A 133 10.77 0.96 -10.95
CA TYR A 133 10.81 -0.41 -10.48
C TYR A 133 11.70 -1.30 -11.35
N ILE A 134 11.55 -1.22 -12.67
CA ILE A 134 12.36 -1.99 -13.62
C ILE A 134 13.84 -1.60 -13.53
N VAL A 135 14.12 -0.29 -13.47
CA VAL A 135 15.46 0.25 -13.28
C VAL A 135 16.04 -0.32 -11.99
N LEU A 136 15.33 -0.33 -10.86
CA LEU A 136 15.75 -0.97 -9.60
C LEU A 136 15.75 -2.51 -9.63
N GLY A 137 15.66 -3.15 -10.79
CA GLY A 137 15.68 -4.61 -10.94
C GLY A 137 14.48 -5.32 -10.29
N GLN A 138 13.42 -4.60 -9.96
CA GLN A 138 12.21 -5.15 -9.35
C GLN A 138 11.25 -5.63 -10.43
N ASN A 139 10.40 -6.61 -10.10
CA ASN A 139 9.35 -7.10 -11.00
C ASN A 139 7.99 -6.53 -10.54
N PRO A 140 7.40 -5.57 -11.26
CA PRO A 140 6.10 -5.00 -10.91
C PRO A 140 4.93 -5.75 -11.58
N ASP A 141 4.98 -7.09 -11.68
CA ASP A 141 3.92 -7.90 -12.30
C ASP A 141 2.58 -7.83 -11.56
N LYS A 142 2.63 -7.51 -10.26
CA LYS A 142 1.48 -7.28 -9.39
C LYS A 142 1.61 -5.93 -8.71
N VAL A 143 0.61 -5.08 -8.88
CA VAL A 143 0.57 -3.72 -8.33
C VAL A 143 -0.58 -3.54 -7.36
N ASP A 144 -0.31 -2.94 -6.21
CA ASP A 144 -1.29 -2.34 -5.30
C ASP A 144 -1.20 -0.82 -5.46
N GLN A 145 -2.21 -0.22 -6.09
CA GLN A 145 -2.28 1.22 -6.30
C GLN A 145 -2.86 1.91 -5.06
N ILE A 146 -2.24 3.02 -4.65
CA ILE A 146 -2.73 3.85 -3.54
C ILE A 146 -2.94 5.28 -4.04
N ILE A 147 -4.20 5.72 -4.07
CA ILE A 147 -4.58 7.09 -4.38
C ILE A 147 -4.53 7.92 -3.08
N MET A 148 -3.55 8.82 -3.01
CA MET A 148 -3.26 9.63 -1.84
C MET A 148 -3.81 11.06 -1.98
N GLY A 149 -4.00 11.72 -0.83
CA GLY A 149 -4.43 13.12 -0.72
C GLY A 149 -5.67 13.34 0.15
N GLY A 150 -6.38 12.26 0.52
CA GLY A 150 -7.54 12.26 1.42
C GLY A 150 -8.80 12.97 0.89
N THR A 151 -8.68 13.73 -0.19
CA THR A 151 -9.71 14.58 -0.82
C THR A 151 -10.13 14.07 -2.19
N PHE A 152 -9.58 12.95 -2.64
CA PHE A 152 -9.92 12.36 -3.94
C PHE A 152 -11.44 12.17 -4.14
N PRO A 153 -12.21 11.68 -3.14
CA PRO A 153 -13.67 11.54 -3.30
C PRO A 153 -14.45 12.85 -3.39
N ALA A 154 -13.84 13.99 -3.04
CA ALA A 154 -14.48 15.31 -3.15
C ALA A 154 -14.38 15.92 -4.55
N PHE A 155 -13.56 15.35 -5.45
CA PHE A 155 -13.49 15.80 -6.84
C PHE A 155 -14.75 15.38 -7.63
N PRO A 156 -15.08 16.06 -8.74
CA PRO A 156 -16.16 15.62 -9.62
C PRO A 156 -15.99 14.16 -10.07
N LYS A 157 -17.10 13.42 -10.20
CA LYS A 157 -17.09 11.98 -10.56
C LYS A 157 -16.26 11.71 -11.82
N LYS A 158 -16.39 12.55 -12.84
CA LYS A 158 -15.62 12.45 -14.08
C LYS A 158 -14.11 12.49 -13.85
N TYR A 159 -13.63 13.37 -12.96
CA TYR A 159 -12.21 13.41 -12.63
C TYR A 159 -11.75 12.13 -11.93
N GLN A 160 -12.55 11.61 -11.00
CA GLN A 160 -12.22 10.37 -10.30
C GLN A 160 -12.14 9.17 -11.27
N GLU A 161 -13.12 9.05 -12.16
CA GLU A 161 -13.16 8.02 -13.19
C GLU A 161 -11.99 8.14 -14.17
N ASP A 162 -11.77 9.34 -14.74
CA ASP A 162 -10.65 9.59 -15.65
C ASP A 162 -9.30 9.32 -14.99
N PHE A 163 -9.16 9.62 -13.70
CA PHE A 163 -7.92 9.38 -12.97
C PHE A 163 -7.58 7.89 -12.86
N VAL A 164 -8.58 7.08 -12.51
CA VAL A 164 -8.42 5.62 -12.38
C VAL A 164 -8.28 4.97 -13.75
N ARG A 165 -9.09 5.38 -14.73
CA ARG A 165 -9.02 4.92 -16.12
C ARG A 165 -7.63 5.12 -16.72
N LEU A 166 -7.07 6.31 -16.56
CA LEU A 166 -5.71 6.61 -17.02
C LEU A 166 -4.63 5.82 -16.27
N SER A 167 -4.87 5.47 -15.00
CA SER A 167 -3.97 4.58 -14.25
C SER A 167 -3.97 3.16 -14.84
N PHE A 168 -5.16 2.60 -15.11
CA PHE A 168 -5.29 1.30 -15.77
C PHE A 168 -4.69 1.29 -17.17
N LYS A 169 -5.00 2.30 -17.97
CA LYS A 169 -4.41 2.49 -19.30
C LYS A 169 -2.90 2.51 -19.24
N ALA A 170 -2.31 3.16 -18.24
CA ALA A 170 -0.86 3.18 -18.06
C ALA A 170 -0.28 1.78 -17.78
N TYR A 171 -0.90 0.97 -16.91
CA TYR A 171 -0.47 -0.42 -16.71
C TYR A 171 -0.58 -1.26 -18.00
N ASN A 172 -1.67 -1.07 -18.74
CA ASN A 172 -1.97 -1.80 -19.97
C ASN A 172 -0.98 -1.44 -21.07
N ASP A 173 -0.78 -0.15 -21.33
CA ASP A 173 0.16 0.35 -22.35
C ASP A 173 1.61 -0.02 -22.00
N PHE A 174 2.02 0.16 -20.74
CA PHE A 174 3.37 -0.23 -20.30
C PHE A 174 3.60 -1.74 -20.50
N SER A 175 2.61 -2.57 -20.17
CA SER A 175 2.67 -4.01 -20.42
C SER A 175 2.77 -4.33 -21.91
N ARG A 176 1.99 -3.66 -22.76
CA ARG A 176 2.00 -3.90 -24.21
C ARG A 176 3.34 -3.52 -24.84
N VAL A 177 3.92 -2.40 -24.43
CA VAL A 177 5.17 -1.88 -25.00
C VAL A 177 6.38 -2.66 -24.51
N PHE A 178 6.46 -2.99 -23.21
CA PHE A 178 7.66 -3.55 -22.61
C PHE A 178 7.57 -5.03 -22.23
N PHE A 179 6.39 -5.65 -22.35
CA PHE A 179 6.18 -7.06 -22.08
C PHE A 179 5.45 -7.77 -23.24
N PRO A 180 5.94 -7.67 -24.49
CA PRO A 180 5.33 -8.35 -25.62
C PRO A 180 5.25 -9.86 -25.35
N ARG A 181 4.06 -10.45 -25.54
CA ARG A 181 3.77 -11.87 -25.22
C ARG A 181 4.11 -12.24 -23.76
N GLY A 182 4.03 -11.28 -22.84
CA GLY A 182 4.29 -11.45 -21.40
C GLY A 182 5.77 -11.54 -21.02
N LYS A 183 6.70 -11.30 -21.95
CA LYS A 183 8.15 -11.34 -21.68
C LYS A 183 8.74 -9.94 -21.72
N PHE A 184 9.52 -9.58 -20.71
CA PHE A 184 10.17 -8.27 -20.64
C PHE A 184 11.15 -8.04 -21.79
N ASP A 185 10.98 -6.95 -22.52
CA ASP A 185 11.86 -6.51 -23.59
C ASP A 185 12.76 -5.36 -23.10
N LEU A 186 14.00 -5.72 -22.76
CA LEU A 186 14.99 -4.78 -22.26
C LEU A 186 15.41 -3.75 -23.32
N GLU A 187 15.42 -4.12 -24.60
CA GLU A 187 15.90 -3.24 -25.66
C GLU A 187 14.85 -2.15 -25.96
N ALA A 188 13.58 -2.56 -26.10
CA ALA A 188 12.47 -1.62 -26.22
C ALA A 188 12.42 -0.66 -25.01
N PHE A 189 12.68 -1.17 -23.80
CA PHE A 189 12.74 -0.36 -22.58
C PHE A 189 13.88 0.66 -22.64
N LYS A 190 15.11 0.25 -23.00
CA LYS A 190 16.27 1.14 -23.11
C LYS A 190 16.06 2.21 -24.17
N GLN A 191 15.52 1.86 -25.33
CA GLN A 191 15.26 2.81 -26.41
C GLN A 191 14.18 3.83 -26.05
N PHE A 192 13.09 3.37 -25.42
CA PHE A 192 12.00 4.27 -25.02
C PHE A 192 12.48 5.29 -23.97
N PHE A 193 13.15 4.80 -22.92
CA PHE A 193 13.64 5.62 -21.83
C PHE A 193 15.03 6.21 -22.08
N GLU A 194 15.65 6.05 -23.26
CA GLU A 194 16.99 6.57 -23.57
C GLU A 194 18.01 6.19 -22.48
N LEU A 195 18.23 4.90 -22.28
CA LEU A 195 19.14 4.33 -21.27
C LEU A 195 20.29 3.52 -21.90
N PRO A 196 21.50 3.55 -21.31
CA PRO A 196 21.90 4.34 -20.15
C PRO A 196 22.09 5.82 -20.51
N SER A 197 21.68 6.73 -19.62
CA SER A 197 21.86 8.17 -19.78
C SER A 197 22.03 8.83 -18.41
N PRO A 198 22.75 9.96 -18.30
CA PRO A 198 22.79 10.74 -17.07
C PRO A 198 21.39 11.09 -16.55
N VAL A 199 21.20 10.97 -15.24
CA VAL A 199 19.98 11.37 -14.55
C VAL A 199 19.92 12.91 -14.50
N GLY A 200 18.73 13.49 -14.70
CA GLY A 200 18.52 14.93 -14.55
C GLY A 200 18.82 15.79 -15.79
N ASN A 201 18.93 15.19 -16.99
CA ASN A 201 18.98 15.94 -18.24
C ASN A 201 17.54 16.41 -18.64
N PRO A 202 17.24 17.72 -18.66
CA PRO A 202 15.88 18.22 -18.91
C PRO A 202 15.37 17.91 -20.32
N GLU A 203 16.24 17.93 -21.33
CA GLU A 203 15.85 17.66 -22.72
C GLU A 203 15.44 16.20 -22.91
N ARG A 204 16.18 15.27 -22.28
CA ARG A 204 15.81 13.86 -22.25
C ARG A 204 14.48 13.66 -21.55
N GLU A 205 14.26 14.32 -20.41
CA GLU A 205 12.99 14.23 -19.69
C GLU A 205 11.82 14.75 -20.54
N ALA A 206 12.01 15.84 -21.29
CA ALA A 206 11.02 16.36 -22.22
C ALA A 206 10.71 15.36 -23.36
N ARG A 207 11.73 14.74 -23.96
CA ARG A 207 11.53 13.71 -25.01
C ARG A 207 10.80 12.49 -24.49
N ILE A 208 11.18 11.96 -23.33
CA ILE A 208 10.49 10.83 -22.69
C ILE A 208 9.04 11.20 -22.37
N THR A 209 8.80 12.39 -21.83
CA THR A 209 7.45 12.88 -21.54
C THR A 209 6.61 12.93 -22.82
N LYS A 210 7.16 13.42 -23.94
CA LYS A 210 6.48 13.43 -25.25
C LYS A 210 6.12 12.01 -25.70
N LYS A 211 7.03 11.03 -25.57
CA LYS A 211 6.74 9.62 -25.89
C LYS A 211 5.61 9.04 -25.03
N ILE A 212 5.60 9.34 -23.73
CA ILE A 212 4.56 8.90 -22.78
C ILE A 212 3.21 9.51 -23.14
N LEU A 213 3.14 10.82 -23.40
CA LEU A 213 1.91 11.50 -23.80
C LEU A 213 1.37 10.99 -25.14
N ALA A 214 2.24 10.72 -26.10
CA ALA A 214 1.84 10.10 -27.37
C ALA A 214 1.25 8.69 -27.19
N LEU A 215 1.59 7.95 -26.14
CA LEU A 215 0.90 6.69 -25.80
C LEU A 215 -0.43 6.93 -25.09
N LYS A 216 -0.48 7.93 -24.21
CA LYS A 216 -1.70 8.33 -23.50
C LYS A 216 -2.81 8.74 -24.46
N ASP A 217 -2.48 9.49 -25.51
CA ASP A 217 -3.43 10.03 -26.48
C ASP A 217 -3.87 9.00 -27.53
N LYS A 218 -3.17 7.84 -27.60
CA LYS A 218 -3.59 6.72 -28.45
C LYS A 218 -4.71 5.94 -27.78
N GLN A 219 -5.87 5.91 -28.44
CA GLN A 219 -7.06 5.14 -28.06
C GLN A 219 -7.59 5.50 -26.66
N ALA A 220 -8.83 5.95 -26.63
CA ALA A 220 -9.55 6.20 -25.39
C ALA A 220 -10.60 5.10 -25.21
N HIS A 221 -10.34 4.19 -24.29
CA HIS A 221 -11.30 3.18 -23.84
C HIS A 221 -12.05 3.69 -22.61
N ALA A 222 -13.25 3.17 -22.37
CA ALA A 222 -13.97 3.42 -21.11
C ALA A 222 -13.22 2.79 -19.93
N LEU A 223 -13.52 3.22 -18.69
CA LEU A 223 -12.89 2.64 -17.50
C LEU A 223 -13.06 1.11 -17.44
N GLU A 224 -14.27 0.61 -17.66
CA GLU A 224 -14.55 -0.82 -17.61
C GLU A 224 -13.74 -1.63 -18.63
N GLU A 225 -13.55 -1.09 -19.83
CA GLU A 225 -12.73 -1.72 -20.87
C GLU A 225 -11.25 -1.78 -20.46
N GLU A 226 -10.71 -0.69 -19.88
CA GLU A 226 -9.35 -0.67 -19.33
C GLU A 226 -9.17 -1.65 -18.17
N GLU A 227 -10.20 -1.84 -17.33
CA GLU A 227 -10.19 -2.89 -16.31
C GLU A 227 -10.12 -4.28 -16.94
N VAL A 228 -10.97 -4.59 -17.92
CA VAL A 228 -11.02 -5.90 -18.59
C VAL A 228 -9.68 -6.22 -19.26
N LEU A 229 -9.06 -5.24 -19.93
CA LEU A 229 -7.71 -5.37 -20.48
C LEU A 229 -6.70 -5.68 -19.38
N ASN A 230 -6.79 -5.00 -18.24
CA ASN A 230 -5.83 -5.17 -17.14
C ASN A 230 -5.86 -6.57 -16.51
N GLU A 231 -6.95 -7.32 -16.66
CA GLU A 231 -7.03 -8.70 -16.16
C GLU A 231 -6.03 -9.65 -16.84
N GLN A 232 -5.56 -9.31 -18.05
CA GLN A 232 -4.81 -10.20 -18.93
C GLN A 232 -3.36 -9.74 -19.21
N VAL A 233 -3.01 -8.50 -18.89
CA VAL A 233 -1.68 -7.94 -19.14
C VAL A 233 -0.62 -8.42 -18.14
N ALA A 234 0.64 -8.14 -18.44
CA ALA A 234 1.78 -8.56 -17.60
C ALA A 234 1.83 -7.84 -16.24
N ILE A 235 1.51 -6.53 -16.21
CA ILE A 235 1.47 -5.71 -15.00
C ILE A 235 0.02 -5.52 -14.56
N ARG A 236 -0.37 -6.24 -13.52
CA ARG A 236 -1.77 -6.32 -13.09
C ARG A 236 -2.02 -5.52 -11.83
N CYS A 237 -3.04 -4.66 -11.84
CA CYS A 237 -3.50 -3.96 -10.65
C CYS A 237 -4.34 -4.92 -9.79
N ILE A 238 -3.70 -5.52 -8.79
CA ILE A 238 -4.30 -6.54 -7.91
C ILE A 238 -5.02 -5.94 -6.70
N GLY A 239 -4.91 -4.62 -6.52
CA GLY A 239 -5.59 -3.88 -5.48
C GLY A 239 -5.51 -2.39 -5.77
N LEU A 240 -6.61 -1.69 -5.48
CA LEU A 240 -6.68 -0.24 -5.49
C LEU A 240 -7.16 0.24 -4.13
N THR A 241 -6.48 1.27 -3.61
CA THR A 241 -6.72 1.87 -2.32
C THR A 241 -7.04 3.35 -2.46
N ILE A 242 -8.12 3.80 -1.81
CA ILE A 242 -8.50 5.21 -1.75
C ILE A 242 -8.35 5.71 -0.30
N GLU A 243 -7.54 6.75 -0.10
CA GLU A 243 -7.49 7.50 1.16
C GLU A 243 -8.62 8.53 1.20
N THR A 244 -9.40 8.57 2.29
CA THR A 244 -10.54 9.49 2.42
C THR A 244 -10.84 9.91 3.86
N LYS A 245 -11.70 10.92 4.01
CA LYS A 245 -12.33 11.27 5.29
C LYS A 245 -13.53 10.35 5.55
N PRO A 246 -13.89 10.11 6.82
CA PRO A 246 -15.06 9.31 7.15
C PRO A 246 -16.37 9.78 6.51
N ASP A 247 -16.72 11.05 6.56
CA ASP A 247 -17.93 11.61 5.93
C ASP A 247 -18.00 11.43 4.39
N TRP A 248 -16.93 10.95 3.74
CA TRP A 248 -16.90 10.54 2.33
C TRP A 248 -16.68 9.03 2.15
N GLY A 249 -17.08 8.26 3.16
CA GLY A 249 -17.03 6.81 3.20
C GLY A 249 -18.40 6.16 3.36
N PHE A 250 -19.50 6.91 3.25
CA PHE A 250 -20.85 6.35 3.28
C PHE A 250 -21.14 5.42 2.10
N ALA A 251 -22.22 4.63 2.20
CA ALA A 251 -22.61 3.64 1.20
C ALA A 251 -22.61 4.20 -0.25
N SER A 252 -23.13 5.42 -0.47
CA SER A 252 -23.12 6.06 -1.79
C SER A 252 -21.71 6.23 -2.36
N HIS A 253 -20.76 6.69 -1.55
CA HIS A 253 -19.35 6.80 -1.94
C HIS A 253 -18.73 5.42 -2.16
N GLY A 254 -19.04 4.45 -1.28
CA GLY A 254 -18.59 3.07 -1.41
C GLY A 254 -19.02 2.43 -2.74
N LEU A 255 -20.25 2.69 -3.19
CA LEU A 255 -20.74 2.22 -4.50
C LEU A 255 -19.96 2.82 -5.67
N GLU A 256 -19.57 4.10 -5.59
CA GLU A 256 -18.69 4.71 -6.59
C GLU A 256 -17.27 4.12 -6.54
N PHE A 257 -16.73 3.87 -5.35
CA PHE A 257 -15.41 3.23 -5.19
C PHE A 257 -15.38 1.83 -5.80
N LEU A 258 -16.46 1.06 -5.71
CA LEU A 258 -16.57 -0.26 -6.35
C LEU A 258 -16.45 -0.16 -7.87
N LYS A 259 -17.04 0.87 -8.51
CA LYS A 259 -16.93 1.09 -9.96
C LYS A 259 -15.50 1.40 -10.40
N LEU A 260 -14.70 1.98 -9.50
CA LEU A 260 -13.28 2.29 -9.75
C LEU A 260 -12.35 1.06 -9.53
N GLY A 261 -12.90 -0.12 -9.22
CA GLY A 261 -12.10 -1.29 -8.87
C GLY A 261 -11.39 -1.20 -7.52
N CYS A 262 -11.83 -0.29 -6.64
CA CYS A 262 -11.30 -0.13 -5.29
C CYS A 262 -11.54 -1.39 -4.45
N THR A 263 -10.55 -1.78 -3.64
CA THR A 263 -10.65 -2.93 -2.74
C THR A 263 -10.37 -2.58 -1.29
N ARG A 264 -9.73 -1.44 -1.03
CA ARG A 264 -9.36 -0.96 0.30
C ARG A 264 -9.67 0.52 0.45
N VAL A 265 -10.28 0.89 1.57
CA VAL A 265 -10.48 2.29 1.93
C VAL A 265 -9.67 2.60 3.17
N GLU A 266 -8.95 3.72 3.15
CA GLU A 266 -8.27 4.22 4.32
C GLU A 266 -8.98 5.44 4.89
N LEU A 267 -9.47 5.31 6.12
CA LEU A 267 -10.25 6.34 6.78
C LEU A 267 -9.37 7.16 7.73
N GLY A 268 -9.39 8.47 7.55
CA GLY A 268 -8.79 9.44 8.45
C GLY A 268 -9.58 9.63 9.76
N ILE A 269 -9.67 8.59 10.59
CA ILE A 269 -10.37 8.57 11.89
C ILE A 269 -9.70 9.50 12.91
N GLN A 270 -8.37 9.40 13.00
CA GLN A 270 -7.48 10.17 13.88
C GLN A 270 -7.62 9.84 15.36
N THR A 271 -8.84 9.87 15.91
CA THR A 271 -9.15 9.64 17.32
C THR A 271 -10.59 9.17 17.51
N VAL A 272 -10.89 8.60 18.68
CA VAL A 272 -12.26 8.17 19.07
C VAL A 272 -13.01 9.21 19.90
N TYR A 273 -12.46 10.42 20.04
CA TYR A 273 -12.98 11.47 20.91
C TYR A 273 -13.59 12.63 20.09
N ASP A 274 -14.91 12.80 20.16
CA ASP A 274 -15.63 13.83 19.39
C ASP A 274 -15.19 15.25 19.75
N GLU A 275 -14.86 15.52 21.01
CA GLU A 275 -14.38 16.84 21.44
C GLU A 275 -13.05 17.22 20.78
N ILE A 276 -12.20 16.23 20.47
CA ILE A 276 -10.94 16.45 19.74
C ILE A 276 -11.22 16.66 18.26
N LEU A 277 -12.11 15.86 17.67
CA LEU A 277 -12.52 16.04 16.27
C LEU A 277 -13.08 17.45 16.04
N LYS A 278 -13.89 17.93 16.99
CA LYS A 278 -14.47 19.28 17.00
C LYS A 278 -13.39 20.36 17.16
N CYS A 279 -12.56 20.32 18.21
CA CYS A 279 -11.57 21.37 18.45
C CYS A 279 -10.44 21.42 17.39
N THR A 280 -10.20 20.29 16.69
CA THR A 280 -9.24 20.23 15.59
C THR A 280 -9.81 20.61 14.23
N ASN A 281 -11.08 21.03 14.17
CA ASN A 281 -11.81 21.29 12.93
C ASN A 281 -11.65 20.15 11.92
N ARG A 282 -11.87 18.91 12.38
CA ARG A 282 -11.63 17.71 11.54
C ARG A 282 -12.69 17.53 10.45
N GLY A 283 -13.87 18.13 10.65
CA GLY A 283 -14.97 18.17 9.70
C GLY A 283 -15.74 16.86 9.56
N HIS A 284 -15.77 16.01 10.59
CA HIS A 284 -16.66 14.86 10.73
C HIS A 284 -16.79 14.49 12.22
N THR A 285 -17.78 13.66 12.56
CA THR A 285 -18.05 13.15 13.91
C THR A 285 -17.67 11.67 14.05
N LEU A 286 -17.63 11.18 15.28
CA LEU A 286 -17.47 9.75 15.54
C LEU A 286 -18.63 8.93 14.97
N ALA A 287 -19.84 9.49 14.93
CA ALA A 287 -20.99 8.86 14.28
C ALA A 287 -20.76 8.67 12.77
N ASP A 288 -20.22 9.67 12.07
CA ASP A 288 -19.85 9.56 10.66
C ASP A 288 -18.78 8.48 10.44
N SER A 289 -17.83 8.38 11.37
CA SER A 289 -16.83 7.32 11.39
C SER A 289 -17.46 5.94 11.47
N LYS A 290 -18.26 5.70 12.51
CA LYS A 290 -18.93 4.40 12.73
C LYS A 290 -19.83 4.01 11.56
N LYS A 291 -20.61 4.97 11.03
CA LYS A 291 -21.47 4.75 9.86
C LYS A 291 -20.66 4.33 8.63
N SER A 292 -19.58 5.03 8.34
CA SER A 292 -18.74 4.74 7.17
C SER A 292 -18.02 3.41 7.28
N ILE A 293 -17.54 3.08 8.48
CA ILE A 293 -16.95 1.77 8.76
C ILE A 293 -17.97 0.66 8.47
N ALA A 294 -19.20 0.80 8.98
CA ALA A 294 -20.26 -0.17 8.76
C ALA A 294 -20.62 -0.30 7.27
N ASP A 295 -20.84 0.82 6.58
CA ASP A 295 -21.23 0.85 5.16
C ASP A 295 -20.15 0.22 4.26
N LEU A 296 -18.89 0.60 4.43
CA LEU A 296 -17.78 0.06 3.64
C LEU A 296 -17.55 -1.42 3.93
N ARG A 297 -17.72 -1.84 5.18
CA ARG A 297 -17.55 -3.24 5.57
C ARG A 297 -18.63 -4.12 4.95
N ASP A 298 -19.87 -3.65 4.91
CA ASP A 298 -21.01 -4.34 4.29
C ASP A 298 -20.97 -4.36 2.76
N LEU A 299 -20.21 -3.45 2.14
CA LEU A 299 -19.85 -3.50 0.72
C LEU A 299 -18.62 -4.39 0.43
N GLY A 300 -17.99 -4.95 1.47
CA GLY A 300 -16.89 -5.90 1.36
C GLY A 300 -15.48 -5.28 1.45
N PHE A 301 -15.32 -3.98 1.58
CA PHE A 301 -14.00 -3.34 1.59
C PHE A 301 -13.10 -3.78 2.74
N LYS A 302 -11.78 -3.82 2.48
CA LYS A 302 -10.75 -3.76 3.54
C LYS A 302 -10.72 -2.35 4.11
N ILE A 303 -10.63 -2.22 5.43
CA ILE A 303 -10.68 -0.92 6.10
C ILE A 303 -9.40 -0.68 6.90
N ASN A 304 -8.68 0.37 6.53
CA ASN A 304 -7.50 0.84 7.24
C ASN A 304 -7.82 2.12 8.01
N PHE A 305 -7.49 2.20 9.30
CA PHE A 305 -7.58 3.46 10.03
C PHE A 305 -6.25 4.19 10.03
N HIS A 306 -6.34 5.50 9.86
CA HIS A 306 -5.27 6.41 10.18
C HIS A 306 -5.52 7.01 11.57
N MET A 307 -4.70 6.64 12.55
CA MET A 307 -4.77 7.07 13.95
C MET A 307 -3.62 8.02 14.27
N MET A 308 -3.89 9.05 15.07
CA MET A 308 -2.90 10.07 15.43
C MET A 308 -2.83 10.27 16.95
N PRO A 309 -1.78 9.75 17.62
CA PRO A 309 -1.55 10.08 19.01
C PRO A 309 -1.01 11.50 19.19
N GLY A 310 -1.24 12.10 20.36
CA GLY A 310 -0.76 13.43 20.71
C GLY A 310 -1.48 14.60 20.04
N LEU A 311 -2.75 14.43 19.67
CA LEU A 311 -3.58 15.52 19.12
C LEU A 311 -3.87 16.61 20.17
N PRO A 312 -4.03 17.88 19.77
CA PRO A 312 -4.46 18.95 20.69
C PRO A 312 -5.90 18.71 21.15
N GLY A 313 -6.13 18.84 22.44
CA GLY A 313 -7.45 18.81 23.06
C GLY A 313 -8.08 20.21 23.16
N PRO A 314 -9.32 20.33 23.68
CA PRO A 314 -10.03 21.60 23.79
C PRO A 314 -9.29 22.68 24.61
N SER A 315 -8.45 22.29 25.57
CA SER A 315 -7.62 23.21 26.36
C SER A 315 -6.39 23.76 25.62
N GLY A 316 -6.17 23.36 24.36
CA GLY A 316 -4.97 23.67 23.59
C GLY A 316 -3.77 22.76 23.89
N LYS A 317 -3.74 22.11 25.06
CA LYS A 317 -2.74 21.08 25.39
C LYS A 317 -3.01 19.80 24.62
N ARG A 318 -1.97 19.00 24.33
CA ARG A 318 -2.16 17.66 23.76
C ARG A 318 -2.93 16.76 24.72
N ILE A 319 -3.61 15.76 24.18
CA ILE A 319 -4.12 14.65 24.98
C ILE A 319 -2.97 13.92 25.68
N ASP A 320 -3.27 13.43 26.88
CA ASP A 320 -2.31 12.65 27.65
C ASP A 320 -2.12 11.23 27.09
N ARG A 321 -1.08 10.59 27.60
CA ARG A 321 -0.63 9.27 27.19
C ARG A 321 -1.69 8.20 27.45
N GLU A 322 -2.37 8.26 28.59
CA GLU A 322 -3.37 7.29 29.02
C GLU A 322 -4.58 7.32 28.09
N ARG A 323 -5.02 8.51 27.67
CA ARG A 323 -6.06 8.70 26.67
C ARG A 323 -5.63 8.25 25.27
N ASP A 324 -4.38 8.48 24.88
CA ASP A 324 -3.84 7.94 23.62
C ASP A 324 -3.89 6.40 23.60
N ILE A 325 -3.47 5.76 24.70
CA ILE A 325 -3.52 4.29 24.84
C ILE A 325 -4.97 3.79 24.90
N ALA A 326 -5.84 4.48 25.64
CA ALA A 326 -7.26 4.15 25.74
C ALA A 326 -7.96 4.25 24.38
N CYS A 327 -7.65 5.26 23.58
CA CYS A 327 -8.13 5.39 22.20
C CYS A 327 -7.72 4.17 21.35
N MET A 328 -6.45 3.74 21.46
CA MET A 328 -5.95 2.57 20.73
C MET A 328 -6.56 1.25 21.21
N ARG A 329 -6.93 1.14 22.49
CA ARG A 329 -7.67 -0.01 23.03
C ARG A 329 -9.12 0.00 22.53
N GLU A 330 -9.78 1.15 22.56
CA GLU A 330 -11.19 1.33 22.20
C GLU A 330 -11.49 0.87 20.77
N ILE A 331 -10.64 1.22 19.80
CA ILE A 331 -10.84 0.82 18.40
C ILE A 331 -10.84 -0.71 18.19
N PHE A 332 -10.38 -1.50 19.16
CA PHE A 332 -10.41 -2.96 19.09
C PHE A 332 -11.45 -3.59 20.03
N SER A 333 -11.69 -3.00 21.20
CA SER A 333 -12.72 -3.50 22.12
C SER A 333 -14.13 -3.25 21.58
N ASN A 334 -14.37 -2.08 21.01
CA ASN A 334 -15.69 -1.69 20.53
C ASN A 334 -15.97 -2.25 19.11
N PRO A 335 -17.04 -3.05 18.93
CA PRO A 335 -17.37 -3.69 17.66
C PRO A 335 -17.72 -2.71 16.53
N GLU A 336 -18.03 -1.45 16.82
CA GLU A 336 -18.30 -0.44 15.77
C GLU A 336 -17.05 -0.02 14.99
N PHE A 337 -15.84 -0.34 15.50
CA PHE A 337 -14.55 0.00 14.90
C PHE A 337 -13.84 -1.22 14.28
N ARG A 338 -13.04 -1.94 15.07
CA ARG A 338 -12.30 -3.18 14.71
C ARG A 338 -11.63 -3.15 13.33
N PRO A 339 -10.68 -2.24 13.06
CA PRO A 339 -10.09 -2.07 11.74
C PRO A 339 -9.22 -3.26 11.31
N ASP A 340 -9.21 -3.56 10.00
CA ASP A 340 -8.32 -4.58 9.44
C ASP A 340 -6.85 -4.15 9.47
N MET A 341 -6.62 -2.84 9.34
CA MET A 341 -5.29 -2.27 9.17
C MET A 341 -5.14 -0.93 9.90
N LEU A 342 -3.91 -0.58 10.29
CA LEU A 342 -3.58 0.67 10.95
C LEU A 342 -2.40 1.41 10.31
N LYS A 343 -2.54 2.73 10.20
CA LYS A 343 -1.48 3.72 10.02
C LYS A 343 -1.44 4.57 11.30
N ILE A 344 -0.33 4.53 12.04
CA ILE A 344 -0.20 5.26 13.33
C ILE A 344 0.81 6.38 13.16
N TYR A 345 0.35 7.64 13.14
CA TYR A 345 1.19 8.82 12.93
C TYR A 345 1.08 9.81 14.08
N PRO A 346 2.11 9.93 14.93
CA PRO A 346 2.15 10.97 15.94
C PRO A 346 1.85 12.35 15.35
N CYS A 347 1.09 13.16 16.07
CA CYS A 347 0.80 14.53 15.70
C CYS A 347 2.09 15.35 15.64
N MET A 348 2.31 16.02 14.52
CA MET A 348 3.49 16.86 14.26
C MET A 348 3.04 18.30 14.12
N VAL A 349 3.90 19.24 14.54
CA VAL A 349 3.68 20.67 14.29
C VAL A 349 4.23 21.01 12.92
N MET A 350 3.35 21.48 12.03
CA MET A 350 3.69 21.78 10.65
C MET A 350 3.69 23.29 10.39
N PRO A 351 4.69 23.82 9.68
CA PRO A 351 4.72 25.22 9.23
C PRO A 351 3.42 25.69 8.57
N GLY A 352 2.99 26.90 8.94
CA GLY A 352 1.81 27.57 8.39
C GLY A 352 0.46 27.05 8.91
N THR A 353 0.45 26.08 9.83
CA THR A 353 -0.80 25.54 10.39
C THR A 353 -1.28 26.31 11.63
N PRO A 354 -2.58 26.28 11.95
CA PRO A 354 -3.07 26.78 13.23
C PRO A 354 -2.34 26.18 14.45
N LEU A 355 -1.96 24.90 14.39
CA LEU A 355 -1.21 24.23 15.46
C LEU A 355 0.18 24.86 15.67
N GLU A 356 0.86 25.30 14.61
CA GLU A 356 2.14 26.00 14.75
C GLU A 356 1.98 27.31 15.52
N LYS A 357 0.90 28.06 15.28
CA LYS A 357 0.62 29.29 16.05
C LYS A 357 0.43 28.99 17.54
N GLN A 358 -0.23 27.87 17.88
CA GLN A 358 -0.39 27.42 19.27
C GLN A 358 0.96 27.01 19.88
N PHE A 359 1.78 26.26 19.12
CA PHE A 359 3.12 25.85 19.53
C PHE A 359 4.03 27.06 19.82
N ARG A 360 4.09 28.04 18.91
CA ARG A 360 4.92 29.25 19.08
C ARG A 360 4.52 30.11 20.28
N LYS A 361 3.25 30.02 20.71
CA LYS A 361 2.74 30.68 21.93
C LYS A 361 2.94 29.84 23.21
N GLY A 362 3.56 28.66 23.12
CA GLY A 362 3.74 27.74 24.24
C GLY A 362 2.46 27.00 24.67
N ALA A 363 1.34 27.16 23.96
CA ALA A 363 0.06 26.55 24.31
C ALA A 363 -0.01 25.05 23.98
N PHE A 364 0.77 24.61 22.99
CA PHE A 364 0.84 23.22 22.56
C PHE A 364 2.29 22.73 22.56
N VAL A 365 2.52 21.52 23.09
CA VAL A 365 3.82 20.83 23.04
C VAL A 365 3.57 19.46 22.41
N PRO A 366 4.17 19.15 21.24
CA PRO A 366 4.00 17.86 20.57
C PRO A 366 4.72 16.73 21.32
N LEU A 367 4.39 15.49 20.96
CA LEU A 367 5.11 14.31 21.47
C LEU A 367 6.58 14.32 21.01
N SER A 368 7.47 13.96 21.92
CA SER A 368 8.84 13.56 21.60
C SER A 368 8.87 12.20 20.88
N THR A 369 10.03 11.84 20.32
CA THR A 369 10.24 10.52 19.71
C THR A 369 10.05 9.38 20.73
N GLU A 370 10.51 9.59 21.96
CA GLU A 370 10.46 8.65 23.08
C GLU A 370 9.01 8.48 23.57
N GLU A 371 8.28 9.58 23.80
CA GLU A 371 6.86 9.54 24.20
C GLU A 371 6.01 8.85 23.13
N ALA A 372 6.19 9.20 21.86
CA ALA A 372 5.48 8.57 20.76
C ALA A 372 5.78 7.06 20.67
N ALA A 373 7.05 6.67 20.85
CA ALA A 373 7.43 5.27 20.83
C ALA A 373 6.83 4.49 22.00
N ASP A 374 6.81 5.09 23.20
CA ASP A 374 6.19 4.51 24.40
C ASP A 374 4.71 4.20 24.17
N ILE A 375 3.94 5.20 23.75
CA ILE A 375 2.50 5.06 23.44
C ILE A 375 2.27 3.94 22.41
N ILE A 376 3.09 3.89 21.35
CA ILE A 376 2.94 2.88 20.30
C ILE A 376 3.31 1.48 20.80
N VAL A 377 4.35 1.33 21.63
CA VAL A 377 4.72 0.03 22.21
C VAL A 377 3.60 -0.50 23.11
N GLU A 378 3.03 0.36 23.95
CA GLU A 378 1.90 0.01 24.82
C GLU A 378 0.64 -0.33 24.02
N SER A 379 0.32 0.50 23.02
CA SER A 379 -0.83 0.27 22.13
C SER A 379 -0.75 -1.07 21.39
N LYS A 380 0.46 -1.54 21.05
CA LYS A 380 0.68 -2.80 20.34
C LYS A 380 0.30 -4.05 21.13
N LYS A 381 0.09 -3.94 22.45
CA LYS A 381 -0.42 -5.02 23.31
C LYS A 381 -1.90 -5.34 23.00
N TYR A 382 -2.66 -4.33 22.56
CA TYR A 382 -4.09 -4.47 22.27
C TYR A 382 -4.41 -4.83 20.81
N VAL A 383 -3.40 -4.83 19.93
CA VAL A 383 -3.61 -5.07 18.49
C VAL A 383 -3.87 -6.56 18.25
N PRO A 384 -5.07 -6.93 17.78
CA PRO A 384 -5.46 -8.31 17.60
C PRO A 384 -4.77 -8.94 16.38
N GLU A 385 -4.85 -10.26 16.32
CA GLU A 385 -4.18 -11.09 15.31
C GLU A 385 -4.65 -10.82 13.89
N TYR A 386 -5.92 -10.44 13.70
CA TYR A 386 -6.49 -10.07 12.41
C TYR A 386 -6.03 -8.70 11.89
N CYS A 387 -5.43 -7.85 12.72
CA CYS A 387 -5.10 -6.48 12.37
C CYS A 387 -3.65 -6.36 11.85
N ARG A 388 -3.43 -5.51 10.83
CA ARG A 388 -2.09 -5.20 10.30
C ARG A 388 -1.70 -3.75 10.55
N ILE A 389 -0.66 -3.51 11.35
CA ILE A 389 -0.02 -2.18 11.39
C ILE A 389 0.79 -1.98 10.11
N MET A 390 0.27 -1.18 9.18
CA MET A 390 0.85 -0.86 7.87
C MET A 390 2.08 0.01 8.00
N ARG A 391 1.95 1.13 8.72
CA ARG A 391 3.00 2.14 8.84
C ARG A 391 2.97 2.76 10.24
N VAL A 392 4.16 3.03 10.75
CA VAL A 392 4.40 3.82 11.96
C VAL A 392 5.21 5.01 11.50
N GLN A 393 4.63 6.22 11.65
CA GLN A 393 5.11 7.49 11.10
C GLN A 393 4.84 7.75 9.60
N ARG A 394 4.74 9.04 9.21
CA ARG A 394 4.69 9.49 7.81
C ARG A 394 6.10 9.58 7.22
N ASP A 395 6.20 9.48 5.89
CA ASP A 395 7.44 9.72 5.14
C ASP A 395 7.67 11.23 4.91
N ILE A 396 7.47 12.05 5.96
CA ILE A 396 7.73 13.49 5.92
C ILE A 396 9.18 13.71 6.37
N PRO A 397 10.01 14.41 5.57
CA PRO A 397 11.37 14.76 6.00
C PRO A 397 11.32 15.62 7.27
N THR A 398 12.19 15.35 8.24
CA THR A 398 12.17 16.05 9.54
C THR A 398 12.40 17.56 9.41
N TYR A 399 13.20 17.98 8.42
CA TYR A 399 13.42 19.41 8.11
C TYR A 399 12.17 20.13 7.59
N ALA A 400 11.14 19.39 7.17
CA ALA A 400 9.85 19.93 6.70
C ALA A 400 8.82 20.03 7.83
N THR A 401 9.24 19.95 9.10
CA THR A 401 8.37 20.05 10.27
C THR A 401 8.92 21.08 11.26
N THR A 402 8.04 21.76 12.00
CA THR A 402 8.45 22.74 13.02
C THR A 402 8.85 22.04 14.32
N ALA A 403 8.07 21.04 14.75
CA ALA A 403 8.33 20.29 15.99
C ALA A 403 7.61 18.93 16.02
N GLY A 404 8.05 18.04 16.91
CA GLY A 404 7.51 16.69 17.15
C GLY A 404 8.57 15.60 16.99
N VAL A 405 8.16 14.41 16.58
CA VAL A 405 9.05 13.27 16.32
C VAL A 405 10.15 13.64 15.32
N ASN A 406 11.40 13.59 15.76
CA ASN A 406 12.57 14.10 15.04
C ASN A 406 13.42 13.02 14.35
N ARG A 407 12.87 11.82 14.12
CA ARG A 407 13.55 10.70 13.45
C ARG A 407 12.76 10.19 12.28
N THR A 408 13.40 9.66 11.24
CA THR A 408 12.71 9.06 10.08
C THR A 408 12.53 7.53 10.19
N ASN A 409 13.09 6.91 11.23
CA ASN A 409 13.09 5.47 11.45
C ASN A 409 12.30 5.04 12.71
N LEU A 410 11.24 5.75 13.09
CA LEU A 410 10.46 5.49 14.32
C LEU A 410 10.00 4.03 14.45
N ARG A 411 9.64 3.37 13.34
CA ARG A 411 9.25 1.95 13.35
C ARG A 411 10.36 1.02 13.87
N GLN A 412 11.62 1.30 13.54
CA GLN A 412 12.76 0.54 14.02
C GLN A 412 12.92 0.76 15.52
N TYR A 413 12.92 2.03 15.95
CA TYR A 413 13.04 2.41 17.35
C TYR A 413 11.94 1.78 18.23
N VAL A 414 10.67 1.85 17.81
CA VAL A 414 9.53 1.15 18.45
C VAL A 414 9.75 -0.36 18.54
N THR A 415 10.40 -0.95 17.53
CA THR A 415 10.65 -2.41 17.53
C THR A 415 11.75 -2.77 18.53
N GLU A 416 12.79 -1.96 18.64
CA GLU A 416 13.87 -2.13 19.63
C GLU A 416 13.34 -1.92 21.05
N LEU A 417 12.54 -0.87 21.28
CA LEU A 417 11.93 -0.60 22.57
C LEU A 417 10.98 -1.71 23.01
N ALA A 418 10.13 -2.22 22.10
CA ALA A 418 9.26 -3.37 22.39
C ALA A 418 10.05 -4.61 22.82
N LYS A 419 11.21 -4.88 22.19
CA LYS A 419 12.10 -5.98 22.58
C LYS A 419 12.70 -5.76 23.97
N LYS A 420 13.21 -4.56 24.26
CA LYS A 420 13.77 -4.22 25.58
C LYS A 420 12.76 -4.39 26.71
N ARG A 421 11.47 -4.15 26.43
CA ARG A 421 10.37 -4.30 27.39
C ARG A 421 9.64 -5.64 27.32
N SER A 422 10.16 -6.62 26.55
CA SER A 422 9.53 -7.93 26.37
C SER A 422 8.06 -7.87 25.88
N VAL A 423 7.69 -6.83 25.14
CA VAL A 423 6.34 -6.66 24.59
C VAL A 423 6.22 -7.42 23.27
N LYS A 424 5.44 -8.52 23.29
CA LYS A 424 5.15 -9.32 22.10
C LYS A 424 3.94 -8.74 21.35
N CYS A 425 4.15 -8.29 20.11
CA CYS A 425 3.06 -7.81 19.25
C CYS A 425 2.56 -8.94 18.34
N ARG A 426 1.25 -9.19 18.36
CA ARG A 426 0.57 -10.27 17.62
C ARG A 426 -0.03 -9.84 16.27
N CYS A 427 0.13 -8.58 15.85
CA CYS A 427 -0.42 -8.10 14.58
C CYS A 427 0.15 -8.88 13.37
N ILE A 428 -0.58 -8.88 12.26
CA ILE A 428 -0.21 -9.54 10.99
C ILE A 428 1.23 -9.21 10.58
N ARG A 429 1.65 -7.93 10.60
CA ARG A 429 3.00 -7.52 10.16
C ARG A 429 4.14 -8.08 11.03
N CYS A 430 3.85 -8.43 12.27
CA CYS A 430 4.83 -9.03 13.18
C CYS A 430 4.93 -10.56 13.01
N ARG A 431 3.87 -11.20 12.50
CA ARG A 431 3.79 -12.65 12.28
C ARG A 431 3.99 -13.07 10.81
N GLU A 432 3.79 -12.17 9.84
CA GLU A 432 3.95 -12.46 8.42
C GLU A 432 5.36 -13.01 8.13
N ILE A 433 5.40 -14.09 7.35
CA ILE A 433 6.66 -14.64 6.86
C ILE A 433 7.38 -13.58 6.02
N LYS A 434 8.66 -13.37 6.31
CA LYS A 434 9.51 -12.41 5.59
C LYS A 434 10.53 -13.12 4.75
N GLN A 435 11.58 -13.64 5.39
CA GLN A 435 12.66 -14.39 4.76
C GLN A 435 12.95 -15.62 5.61
N GLY A 436 13.29 -16.73 4.96
CA GLY A 436 13.65 -18.00 5.60
C GLY A 436 12.58 -19.09 5.47
N VAL A 437 12.99 -20.33 5.75
CA VAL A 437 12.13 -21.50 5.78
C VAL A 437 11.36 -21.53 7.09
N VAL A 438 10.04 -21.72 7.01
CA VAL A 438 9.22 -21.93 8.20
C VAL A 438 9.24 -23.41 8.53
N LYS A 439 9.75 -23.74 9.73
CA LYS A 439 9.65 -25.07 10.31
C LYS A 439 8.23 -25.30 10.84
N GLY A 440 7.80 -26.55 10.91
CA GLY A 440 6.52 -26.94 11.50
C GLY A 440 5.40 -27.16 10.48
N LYS A 441 4.42 -27.99 10.86
CA LYS A 441 3.26 -28.33 10.02
C LYS A 441 2.27 -27.16 10.01
N PRO A 442 1.87 -26.64 8.83
CA PRO A 442 0.85 -25.61 8.74
C PRO A 442 -0.50 -26.07 9.29
N SER A 443 -1.14 -25.23 10.11
CA SER A 443 -2.51 -25.42 10.60
C SER A 443 -3.41 -24.26 10.17
N ILE A 444 -4.71 -24.54 10.02
CA ILE A 444 -5.73 -23.51 9.82
C ILE A 444 -6.26 -23.08 11.18
N ASN A 445 -6.33 -21.78 11.43
CA ASN A 445 -6.96 -21.19 12.61
C ASN A 445 -8.12 -20.29 12.17
N VAL A 446 -9.18 -20.22 12.98
CA VAL A 446 -10.35 -19.37 12.72
C VAL A 446 -10.60 -18.51 13.94
N GLN A 447 -10.55 -17.19 13.77
CA GLN A 447 -10.93 -16.21 14.78
C GLN A 447 -12.25 -15.55 14.36
N GLU A 448 -13.35 -15.87 15.05
CA GLU A 448 -14.64 -15.17 14.91
C GLU A 448 -14.67 -13.92 15.79
N TYR A 449 -15.22 -12.82 15.28
CA TYR A 449 -15.48 -11.60 16.06
C TYR A 449 -16.60 -10.77 15.43
N GLU A 450 -17.38 -10.07 16.26
CA GLU A 450 -18.41 -9.15 15.77
C GLU A 450 -17.79 -7.85 15.27
N ALA A 451 -18.32 -7.27 14.20
CA ALA A 451 -17.89 -5.97 13.73
C ALA A 451 -19.00 -5.26 12.93
N SER A 452 -19.36 -4.06 13.36
CA SER A 452 -20.44 -3.24 12.78
C SER A 452 -21.74 -4.02 12.57
N GLY A 453 -22.23 -4.68 13.63
CA GLY A 453 -23.46 -5.51 13.60
C GLY A 453 -23.38 -6.81 12.80
N GLY A 454 -22.28 -7.07 12.09
CA GLY A 454 -22.05 -8.33 11.36
C GLY A 454 -21.05 -9.23 12.06
N LYS A 455 -20.85 -10.43 11.50
CA LYS A 455 -19.84 -11.39 11.95
C LYS A 455 -18.65 -11.40 11.00
N GLU A 456 -17.44 -11.34 11.54
CA GLU A 456 -16.18 -11.49 10.81
C GLU A 456 -15.50 -12.78 11.23
N PHE A 457 -14.83 -13.43 10.28
CA PHE A 457 -13.97 -14.58 10.49
C PHE A 457 -12.61 -14.27 9.86
N PHE A 458 -11.58 -14.24 10.70
CA PHE A 458 -10.20 -14.22 10.24
C PHE A 458 -9.68 -15.66 10.22
N ILE A 459 -9.60 -16.22 9.02
CA ILE A 459 -9.16 -17.60 8.79
C ILE A 459 -7.70 -17.53 8.34
N SER A 460 -6.77 -18.07 9.12
CA SER A 460 -5.33 -18.01 8.83
C SER A 460 -4.72 -19.40 8.66
N ILE A 461 -3.68 -19.50 7.83
CA ILE A 461 -2.76 -20.64 7.82
C ILE A 461 -1.47 -20.19 8.50
N GLU A 462 -1.07 -20.91 9.55
CA GLU A 462 0.09 -20.57 10.37
C GLU A 462 0.99 -21.78 10.62
N ALA A 463 2.29 -21.54 10.76
CA ALA A 463 3.26 -22.55 11.16
C ALA A 463 4.32 -21.91 12.06
N SER A 464 4.60 -22.51 13.22
CA SER A 464 5.57 -22.00 14.22
C SER A 464 5.43 -20.50 14.49
N ASP A 465 4.19 -20.05 14.74
CA ASP A 465 3.86 -18.64 15.03
C ASP A 465 4.11 -17.66 13.87
N LYS A 466 4.27 -18.18 12.63
CA LYS A 466 4.38 -17.41 11.39
C LYS A 466 3.12 -17.56 10.55
N LEU A 467 2.65 -16.43 10.06
CA LEU A 467 1.49 -16.32 9.20
C LEU A 467 1.90 -16.57 7.74
N LEU A 468 1.35 -17.61 7.12
CA LEU A 468 1.62 -18.00 5.73
C LEU A 468 0.56 -17.45 4.76
N GLY A 469 -0.67 -17.29 5.23
CA GLY A 469 -1.75 -16.66 4.49
C GLY A 469 -3.01 -16.53 5.33
N PHE A 470 -3.96 -15.74 4.87
CA PHE A 470 -5.25 -15.58 5.53
C PHE A 470 -6.36 -15.20 4.54
N VAL A 471 -7.59 -15.39 4.96
CA VAL A 471 -8.79 -14.86 4.31
C VAL A 471 -9.69 -14.18 5.34
N ARG A 472 -10.28 -13.05 4.96
CA ARG A 472 -11.28 -12.32 5.75
C ARG A 472 -12.66 -12.63 5.20
N LEU A 473 -13.48 -13.32 5.98
CA LEU A 473 -14.86 -13.67 5.65
C LEU A 473 -15.82 -12.84 6.51
N ARG A 474 -16.87 -12.28 5.91
CA ARG A 474 -17.90 -11.51 6.62
C ARG A 474 -19.30 -12.04 6.32
N PHE A 475 -20.15 -12.08 7.33
CA PHE A 475 -21.60 -12.14 7.18
C PHE A 475 -22.17 -10.73 7.45
N PRO A 476 -22.65 -10.04 6.40
CA PRO A 476 -23.12 -8.67 6.54
C PRO A 476 -24.54 -8.66 7.17
N PRO A 477 -24.86 -7.70 8.06
CA PRO A 477 -26.20 -7.52 8.61
C PRO A 477 -27.14 -6.76 7.66
N ARG A 478 -26.59 -6.12 6.63
CA ARG A 478 -27.32 -5.28 5.67
C ARG A 478 -26.95 -5.66 4.24
N SER A 479 -27.90 -5.54 3.32
CA SER A 479 -27.67 -5.61 1.88
C SER A 479 -27.58 -4.20 1.32
N LEU A 480 -26.39 -3.79 0.87
CA LEU A 480 -26.15 -2.44 0.32
C LEU A 480 -25.88 -2.44 -1.20
N HIS A 481 -25.88 -3.62 -1.83
CA HIS A 481 -25.65 -3.78 -3.27
C HIS A 481 -26.45 -5.00 -3.76
N PRO A 482 -27.03 -4.98 -4.98
CA PRO A 482 -27.87 -6.08 -5.50
C PRO A 482 -27.18 -7.46 -5.49
N ALA A 483 -25.86 -7.50 -5.68
CA ALA A 483 -25.08 -8.73 -5.64
C ALA A 483 -24.93 -9.37 -4.24
N ILE A 484 -25.25 -8.62 -3.17
CA ILE A 484 -25.09 -9.03 -1.77
C ILE A 484 -26.48 -9.19 -1.14
N THR A 485 -26.76 -10.38 -0.61
CA THR A 485 -27.98 -10.68 0.15
C THR A 485 -27.64 -10.99 1.61
N LEU A 486 -28.64 -11.08 2.50
CA LEU A 486 -28.42 -11.51 3.89
C LEU A 486 -27.93 -12.98 4.00
N LYS A 487 -28.17 -13.78 2.95
CA LYS A 487 -27.63 -15.15 2.80
C LYS A 487 -26.27 -15.20 2.11
N SER A 488 -25.71 -14.05 1.73
CA SER A 488 -24.37 -13.97 1.17
C SER A 488 -23.28 -14.01 2.25
N ALA A 489 -22.12 -14.53 1.87
CA ALA A 489 -20.88 -14.50 2.63
C ALA A 489 -19.80 -13.76 1.83
N LEU A 490 -19.24 -12.70 2.42
CA LEU A 490 -18.32 -11.80 1.73
C LEU A 490 -16.87 -12.18 2.01
N ILE A 491 -16.07 -12.38 0.97
CA ILE A 491 -14.62 -12.44 1.07
C ILE A 491 -14.06 -11.03 0.84
N ARG A 492 -13.56 -10.43 1.91
CA ARG A 492 -13.04 -9.06 1.95
C ARG A 492 -11.57 -8.99 1.55
N GLU A 493 -10.83 -10.06 1.84
CA GLU A 493 -9.41 -10.17 1.51
C GLU A 493 -9.00 -11.64 1.46
N LEU A 494 -8.24 -12.02 0.44
CA LEU A 494 -7.42 -13.24 0.44
C LEU A 494 -5.97 -12.80 0.25
N HIS A 495 -5.09 -13.19 1.17
CA HIS A 495 -3.67 -12.89 1.08
C HIS A 495 -2.85 -14.14 1.38
N VAL A 496 -1.93 -14.48 0.48
CA VAL A 496 -0.95 -15.55 0.69
C VAL A 496 0.44 -14.94 0.56
N TYR A 497 1.24 -15.11 1.59
CA TYR A 497 2.61 -14.61 1.59
C TYR A 497 3.48 -15.56 0.74
N GLY A 498 4.11 -15.00 -0.29
CA GLY A 498 5.14 -15.72 -1.03
C GLY A 498 6.38 -15.88 -0.16
N MET A 499 7.02 -17.04 -0.21
CA MET A 499 8.39 -17.16 0.30
C MET A 499 9.34 -16.52 -0.70
N ALA A 500 10.22 -15.63 -0.21
CA ALA A 500 11.47 -15.36 -0.88
C ALA A 500 12.28 -16.67 -0.82
N VAL A 501 12.16 -17.48 -1.87
CA VAL A 501 12.86 -18.76 -2.00
C VAL A 501 14.36 -18.48 -1.83
N ALA A 502 15.00 -19.14 -0.87
CA ALA A 502 16.44 -19.03 -0.71
C ALA A 502 17.14 -19.60 -1.96
N ILE A 503 18.28 -19.03 -2.33
CA ILE A 503 19.12 -19.57 -3.41
C ILE A 503 19.54 -20.98 -2.97
N GLY A 504 19.13 -22.01 -3.73
CA GLY A 504 19.40 -23.42 -3.44
C GLY A 504 18.24 -24.23 -2.84
N ALA A 505 17.07 -23.65 -2.62
CA ALA A 505 15.89 -24.38 -2.10
C ALA A 505 15.40 -25.46 -3.08
N SER A 506 15.03 -26.63 -2.54
CA SER A 506 14.61 -27.79 -3.34
C SER A 506 13.25 -27.56 -4.05
N GLU A 507 12.96 -28.33 -5.09
CA GLU A 507 11.65 -28.34 -5.78
C GLU A 507 10.49 -28.65 -4.80
N GLU A 508 10.73 -29.50 -3.79
CA GLU A 508 9.76 -29.83 -2.76
C GLU A 508 9.43 -28.66 -1.83
N GLU A 509 10.43 -27.87 -1.43
CA GLU A 509 10.23 -26.64 -0.63
C GLU A 509 9.44 -25.59 -1.43
N LYS A 510 9.64 -25.49 -2.75
CA LYS A 510 8.83 -24.63 -3.64
C LYS A 510 7.40 -25.16 -3.82
N SER A 511 7.21 -26.48 -3.73
CA SER A 511 5.93 -27.16 -3.91
C SER A 511 5.02 -27.07 -2.68
N GLN A 512 5.57 -27.08 -1.46
CA GLN A 512 4.79 -27.03 -0.21
C GLN A 512 3.88 -25.77 -0.08
N HIS A 513 4.20 -24.67 -0.77
CA HIS A 513 3.41 -23.42 -0.76
C HIS A 513 2.34 -23.34 -1.86
N LYS A 514 2.26 -24.34 -2.75
CA LYS A 514 1.20 -24.42 -3.75
C LYS A 514 -0.10 -24.84 -3.07
N GLY A 515 -1.05 -23.91 -2.97
CA GLY A 515 -2.44 -24.24 -2.65
C GLY A 515 -3.02 -23.64 -1.37
N TYR A 516 -2.25 -22.88 -0.57
CA TYR A 516 -2.82 -22.21 0.62
C TYR A 516 -4.01 -21.33 0.32
N GLY A 517 -3.97 -20.57 -0.79
CA GLY A 517 -5.13 -19.78 -1.21
C GLY A 517 -6.38 -20.64 -1.47
N LYS A 518 -6.21 -21.80 -2.11
CA LYS A 518 -7.32 -22.74 -2.35
C LYS A 518 -7.87 -23.32 -1.04
N LYS A 519 -6.98 -23.71 -0.11
CA LYS A 519 -7.35 -24.24 1.21
C LYS A 519 -8.13 -23.21 2.04
N LEU A 520 -7.66 -21.96 2.07
CA LEU A 520 -8.33 -20.85 2.75
C LEU A 520 -9.71 -20.57 2.16
N MET A 521 -9.83 -20.55 0.83
CA MET A 521 -11.13 -20.36 0.17
C MET A 521 -12.07 -21.53 0.45
N ALA A 522 -11.59 -22.77 0.40
CA ALA A 522 -12.40 -23.95 0.71
C ALA A 522 -12.93 -23.91 2.15
N GLU A 523 -12.09 -23.51 3.12
CA GLU A 523 -12.53 -23.36 4.50
C GLU A 523 -13.56 -22.23 4.66
N ALA A 524 -13.37 -21.09 3.98
CA ALA A 524 -14.35 -20.01 3.99
C ALA A 524 -15.70 -20.45 3.39
N GLU A 525 -15.68 -21.20 2.28
CA GLU A 525 -16.90 -21.78 1.71
C GLU A 525 -17.56 -22.80 2.66
N ARG A 526 -16.77 -23.62 3.37
CA ARG A 526 -17.28 -24.56 4.38
C ARG A 526 -17.98 -23.84 5.52
N ILE A 527 -17.35 -22.80 6.10
CA ILE A 527 -17.94 -21.98 7.16
C ILE A 527 -19.22 -21.31 6.67
N ALA A 528 -19.23 -20.77 5.44
CA ALA A 528 -20.42 -20.18 4.86
C ALA A 528 -21.57 -21.20 4.75
N ARG A 529 -21.34 -22.41 4.21
CA ARG A 529 -22.37 -23.45 4.09
C ARG A 529 -22.96 -23.88 5.43
N VAL A 530 -22.11 -24.14 6.42
CA VAL A 530 -22.55 -24.55 7.77
C VAL A 530 -23.36 -23.45 8.47
N ASN A 531 -23.14 -22.17 8.11
CA ASN A 531 -23.92 -21.03 8.60
C ASN A 531 -25.11 -20.66 7.68
N GLY A 532 -25.55 -21.58 6.82
CA GLY A 532 -26.74 -21.39 5.98
C GLY A 532 -26.62 -20.31 4.91
N LYS A 533 -25.39 -19.98 4.50
CA LYS A 533 -25.11 -19.05 3.40
C LYS A 533 -25.16 -19.79 2.06
N ASP A 534 -25.79 -19.19 1.06
CA ASP A 534 -26.03 -19.79 -0.26
C ASP A 534 -25.18 -19.18 -1.39
N LYS A 535 -24.44 -18.12 -1.08
CA LYS A 535 -23.68 -17.33 -2.06
C LYS A 535 -22.38 -16.81 -1.45
N MET A 536 -21.27 -17.01 -2.14
CA MET A 536 -20.00 -16.33 -1.88
C MET A 536 -19.90 -15.10 -2.76
N VAL A 537 -19.45 -13.98 -2.20
CA VAL A 537 -19.20 -12.72 -2.92
C VAL A 537 -17.81 -12.22 -2.57
N VAL A 538 -16.96 -11.98 -3.55
CA VAL A 538 -15.56 -11.57 -3.36
C VAL A 538 -15.35 -10.17 -3.93
N ILE A 539 -14.83 -9.25 -3.11
CA ILE A 539 -14.30 -7.97 -3.60
C ILE A 539 -12.89 -8.18 -4.17
N SER A 540 -12.84 -8.46 -5.47
CA SER A 540 -11.59 -8.83 -6.15
C SER A 540 -10.95 -7.64 -6.81
N GLY A 541 -9.64 -7.45 -6.64
CA GLY A 541 -8.89 -6.53 -7.49
C GLY A 541 -8.94 -6.99 -8.94
N VAL A 542 -9.03 -6.05 -9.88
CA VAL A 542 -9.17 -6.33 -11.32
C VAL A 542 -8.17 -7.38 -11.80
N GLY A 543 -6.88 -7.17 -11.51
CA GLY A 543 -5.77 -8.03 -11.88
C GLY A 543 -5.77 -9.45 -11.30
N VAL A 544 -6.68 -9.77 -10.38
CA VAL A 544 -6.80 -11.10 -9.76
C VAL A 544 -8.15 -11.78 -10.01
N ARG A 545 -9.08 -11.17 -10.75
CA ARG A 545 -10.38 -11.79 -11.10
C ARG A 545 -10.23 -13.17 -11.76
N ALA A 546 -9.21 -13.33 -12.63
CA ALA A 546 -8.89 -14.60 -13.28
C ALA A 546 -8.51 -15.74 -12.30
N TYR A 547 -7.97 -15.41 -11.11
CA TYR A 547 -7.70 -16.42 -10.07
C TYR A 547 -9.01 -17.03 -9.56
N TYR A 548 -10.01 -16.19 -9.29
CA TYR A 548 -11.32 -16.62 -8.79
C TYR A 548 -12.12 -17.38 -9.85
N ARG A 549 -12.00 -17.02 -11.14
CA ARG A 549 -12.60 -17.81 -12.23
C ARG A 549 -12.15 -19.27 -12.21
N LYS A 550 -10.87 -19.54 -11.93
CA LYS A 550 -10.32 -20.90 -11.78
C LYS A 550 -10.87 -21.66 -10.56
N LEU A 551 -11.53 -20.97 -9.62
CA LEU A 551 -12.19 -21.57 -8.46
C LEU A 551 -13.71 -21.71 -8.64
N GLY A 552 -14.23 -21.43 -9.85
CA GLY A 552 -15.65 -21.50 -10.17
C GLY A 552 -16.45 -20.23 -9.83
N TYR A 553 -15.79 -19.09 -9.66
CA TYR A 553 -16.48 -17.80 -9.50
C TYR A 553 -16.70 -17.11 -10.84
N ALA A 554 -17.83 -16.42 -11.00
CA ALA A 554 -18.16 -15.59 -12.16
C ALA A 554 -18.26 -14.11 -11.75
N ARG A 555 -18.13 -13.17 -12.71
CA ARG A 555 -18.27 -11.74 -12.42
C ARG A 555 -19.76 -11.39 -12.29
N GLU A 556 -20.11 -10.65 -11.24
CA GLU A 556 -21.46 -10.08 -11.03
C GLU A 556 -21.29 -8.63 -10.53
N GLY A 557 -21.45 -7.66 -11.45
CA GLY A 557 -21.10 -6.26 -11.19
C GLY A 557 -19.62 -6.10 -10.81
N PRO A 558 -19.30 -5.44 -9.67
CA PRO A 558 -17.92 -5.24 -9.23
C PRO A 558 -17.31 -6.46 -8.51
N TYR A 559 -18.08 -7.54 -8.29
CA TYR A 559 -17.67 -8.68 -7.47
C TYR A 559 -17.38 -9.94 -8.31
N MET A 560 -16.68 -10.89 -7.69
CA MET A 560 -16.63 -12.28 -8.15
C MET A 560 -17.53 -13.13 -7.25
N VAL A 561 -18.49 -13.84 -7.83
CA VAL A 561 -19.56 -14.55 -7.12
C VAL A 561 -19.53 -16.05 -7.42
N LYS A 562 -19.90 -16.87 -6.43
CA LYS A 562 -20.11 -18.32 -6.58
C LYS A 562 -21.32 -18.76 -5.77
N SER A 563 -22.22 -19.54 -6.36
CA SER A 563 -23.29 -20.18 -5.61
C SER A 563 -22.75 -21.35 -4.79
N LEU A 564 -23.26 -21.52 -3.57
CA LEU A 564 -22.90 -22.60 -2.65
C LEU A 564 -23.93 -23.73 -2.62
N LYS A 565 -24.99 -23.65 -3.44
CA LYS A 565 -26.03 -24.66 -3.57
C LYS A 565 -25.45 -26.03 -3.89
#